data_AF-A0A9P0N822-F1
#
_entry.id   AF-A0A9P0N822-F1
#
_cell.length_a   1.000
_cell.length_b   1.000
_cell.length_c   1.000
_cell.angle_alpha   90.00
_cell.angle_beta   90.00
_cell.angle_gamma   90.00
#
_symmetry.space_group_name_H-M   'P 1'
#
loop_
_entity.id
_entity.type
_entity.pdbx_description
1 polymer ?
#
loop_
_entity_poly.entity_id
_entity_poly.type
_entity_poly.pdbx_seq_one_letter_code
_entity_poly.pdbx_strand_id
1 'polypeptide(L)'
;MSHHHCHGHDHDHSSSDEVGFQYNLYEKIDKENLQCLNETIEGSGKTVFKPWDKRLDTTHFVESDADEELLFNIPFTGNVKLKGIKISAEDSDSHPAKLRLFKNKPNMTFDDVSLEPDQIFELQKDSQGVLEYSPKIVTFSSVSHLTMHFRVTLVLKIRKYIILD
;
A
#
# COMPACT_ATOMS: atom_id res chain seq x y z
N MET A 1 -45.28 -37.12 -21.88
CA MET A 1 -45.03 -35.67 -21.86
C MET A 1 -44.42 -35.34 -20.52
N SER A 2 -43.12 -35.08 -20.49
CA SER A 2 -42.41 -34.70 -19.25
C SER A 2 -41.64 -33.43 -19.57
N HIS A 3 -42.23 -32.30 -19.20
CA HIS A 3 -41.60 -30.99 -19.20
C HIS A 3 -40.65 -30.94 -18.01
N HIS A 4 -39.35 -30.71 -18.23
CA HIS A 4 -38.44 -30.27 -17.18
C HIS A 4 -37.89 -28.90 -17.55
N HIS A 5 -38.16 -27.94 -16.67
CA HIS A 5 -37.78 -26.55 -16.80
C HIS A 5 -36.39 -26.33 -16.21
N CYS A 6 -35.69 -25.41 -16.85
CA CYS A 6 -34.35 -24.89 -16.63
C CYS A 6 -34.08 -24.44 -15.18
N HIS A 7 -32.81 -24.54 -14.74
CA HIS A 7 -32.12 -23.39 -14.16
C HIS A 7 -30.61 -23.55 -14.35
N GLY A 8 -30.09 -22.88 -15.39
CA GLY A 8 -28.67 -22.61 -15.53
C GLY A 8 -28.21 -21.74 -14.37
N HIS A 9 -27.25 -22.23 -13.61
CA HIS A 9 -26.54 -21.44 -12.61
C HIS A 9 -25.45 -20.67 -13.36
N ASP A 10 -25.79 -19.47 -13.83
CA ASP A 10 -24.80 -18.46 -14.20
C ASP A 10 -23.97 -18.17 -12.94
N HIS A 11 -22.76 -18.72 -12.89
CA HIS A 11 -21.74 -18.23 -11.99
C HIS A 11 -21.23 -16.91 -12.58
N ASP A 12 -21.84 -15.84 -12.07
CA ASP A 12 -21.43 -14.46 -12.25
C ASP A 12 -19.90 -14.34 -12.10
N HIS A 13 -19.26 -13.92 -13.20
CA HIS A 13 -17.86 -13.52 -13.21
C HIS A 13 -17.74 -12.21 -12.40
N SER A 14 -17.63 -12.30 -11.07
CA SER A 14 -17.17 -11.17 -10.28
C SER A 14 -15.73 -10.89 -10.70
N SER A 15 -15.53 -9.90 -11.55
CA SER A 15 -14.21 -9.39 -11.88
C SER A 15 -13.44 -9.16 -10.58
N SER A 16 -12.20 -9.66 -10.47
CA SER A 16 -11.38 -9.54 -9.25
C SER A 16 -11.27 -8.09 -8.74
N ASP A 17 -11.51 -7.11 -9.62
CA ASP A 17 -11.54 -5.69 -9.32
C ASP A 17 -12.72 -5.25 -8.42
N GLU A 18 -13.87 -5.94 -8.43
CA GLU A 18 -15.01 -5.62 -7.54
C GLU A 18 -14.80 -6.16 -6.12
N VAL A 19 -14.03 -7.24 -5.97
CA VAL A 19 -13.73 -7.83 -4.65
C VAL A 19 -12.81 -6.92 -3.82
N GLY A 20 -11.94 -6.12 -4.47
CA GLY A 20 -11.09 -5.13 -3.81
C GLY A 20 -11.86 -3.99 -3.13
N PHE A 21 -13.10 -3.72 -3.57
CA PHE A 21 -13.91 -2.64 -2.98
C PHE A 21 -14.34 -2.94 -1.54
N GLN A 22 -14.51 -4.21 -1.17
CA GLN A 22 -15.01 -4.62 0.14
C GLN A 22 -13.94 -4.63 1.25
N TYR A 23 -12.66 -4.52 0.92
CA TYR A 23 -11.55 -4.68 1.89
C TYR A 23 -10.58 -3.50 1.96
N ASN A 24 -10.91 -2.37 1.31
CA ASN A 24 -10.04 -1.20 1.31
C ASN A 24 -9.77 -0.70 2.74
N LEU A 25 -8.50 -0.74 3.17
CA LEU A 25 -8.07 -0.34 4.50
C LEU A 25 -7.92 1.18 4.65
N TYR A 26 -8.13 1.96 3.59
CA TYR A 26 -7.99 3.42 3.60
C TYR A 26 -8.81 4.11 4.69
N GLU A 27 -10.04 3.65 4.95
CA GLU A 27 -10.88 4.19 6.02
C GLU A 27 -10.43 3.77 7.42
N LYS A 28 -9.62 2.72 7.51
CA LYS A 28 -9.04 2.23 8.77
C LYS A 28 -7.74 2.91 9.12
N ILE A 29 -7.12 3.65 8.21
CA ILE A 29 -5.89 4.41 8.47
C ILE A 29 -6.23 5.62 9.35
N ASP A 30 -5.51 5.75 10.47
CA ASP A 30 -5.52 6.96 11.27
C ASP A 30 -4.58 8.00 10.63
N LYS A 31 -5.17 8.87 9.80
CA LYS A 31 -4.44 9.90 9.02
C LYS A 31 -3.93 11.05 9.89
N GLU A 32 -4.55 11.27 11.05
CA GLU A 32 -4.12 12.31 11.98
C GLU A 32 -2.76 11.92 12.57
N ASN A 33 -2.64 10.68 13.02
CA ASN A 33 -1.42 10.14 13.62
C ASN A 33 -0.45 9.48 12.62
N LEU A 34 -0.80 9.38 11.34
CA LEU A 34 0.14 8.92 10.31
C LEU A 34 1.37 9.82 10.27
N GLN A 35 2.55 9.22 10.15
CA GLN A 35 3.81 9.95 10.01
C GLN A 35 4.57 9.47 8.78
N CYS A 36 5.17 10.41 8.06
CA CYS A 36 6.10 10.14 6.98
C CYS A 36 7.42 10.83 7.32
N LEU A 37 8.53 10.09 7.31
CA LEU A 37 9.87 10.61 7.56
C LEU A 37 10.63 10.74 6.23
N ASN A 38 11.48 11.76 6.16
CA ASN A 38 12.25 12.16 4.98
C ASN A 38 11.38 12.60 3.79
N GLU A 39 10.17 13.09 4.03
CA GLU A 39 9.37 13.75 2.99
C GLU A 39 9.86 15.19 2.75
N THR A 40 10.02 15.59 1.48
CA THR A 40 10.42 16.96 1.11
C THR A 40 9.42 18.02 1.58
N ILE A 41 8.14 17.67 1.50
CA ILE A 41 7.03 18.55 1.89
C ILE A 41 6.33 17.88 3.07
N GLU A 42 6.35 18.56 4.23
CA GLU A 42 5.69 18.09 5.44
C GLU A 42 4.20 17.80 5.18
N GLY A 43 3.76 16.60 5.55
CA GLY A 43 2.38 16.12 5.39
C GLY A 43 2.05 15.55 4.00
N SER A 44 2.96 15.62 3.02
CA SER A 44 2.71 15.09 1.66
C SER A 44 2.53 13.57 1.64
N GLY A 45 3.23 12.83 2.48
CA GLY A 45 3.12 11.38 2.64
C GLY A 45 1.75 10.92 3.12
N LYS A 46 0.96 11.78 3.78
CA LYS A 46 -0.43 11.48 4.13
C LYS A 46 -1.35 11.48 2.90
N THR A 47 -1.02 12.29 1.91
CA THR A 47 -1.87 12.54 0.73
C THR A 47 -1.77 11.47 -0.34
N VAL A 48 -0.76 10.59 -0.26
CA VAL A 48 -0.57 9.49 -1.22
C VAL A 48 -1.37 8.25 -0.90
N PHE A 49 -1.93 8.13 0.30
CA PHE A 49 -2.95 7.12 0.58
C PHE A 49 -4.28 7.58 -0.02
N LYS A 50 -4.90 6.74 -0.85
CA LYS A 50 -6.12 7.10 -1.59
C LYS A 50 -7.19 6.00 -1.49
N PRO A 51 -8.48 6.39 -1.49
CA PRO A 51 -9.54 5.42 -1.69
C PRO A 51 -9.48 4.88 -3.13
N TRP A 52 -10.02 3.68 -3.32
CA TRP A 52 -10.02 2.98 -4.62
C TRP A 52 -10.58 3.85 -5.77
N ASP A 53 -11.65 4.60 -5.53
CA ASP A 53 -12.29 5.47 -6.54
C ASP A 53 -11.39 6.60 -7.03
N LYS A 54 -10.41 7.02 -6.22
CA LYS A 54 -9.46 8.10 -6.56
C LYS A 54 -8.09 7.58 -6.96
N ARG A 55 -7.94 6.27 -7.24
CA ARG A 55 -6.65 5.69 -7.62
C ARG A 55 -6.03 6.35 -8.86
N LEU A 56 -6.83 6.78 -9.82
CA LEU A 56 -6.32 7.43 -11.04
C LEU A 56 -5.90 8.89 -10.84
N ASP A 57 -6.16 9.48 -9.67
CA ASP A 57 -5.78 10.85 -9.37
C ASP A 57 -4.26 10.94 -9.11
N THR A 58 -3.53 11.67 -9.94
CA THR A 58 -2.07 11.84 -9.85
C THR A 58 -1.66 13.21 -9.31
N THR A 59 -2.60 13.99 -8.77
CA THR A 59 -2.35 15.36 -8.28
C THR A 59 -1.45 15.39 -7.05
N HIS A 60 -1.53 14.37 -6.20
CA HIS A 60 -0.82 14.28 -4.93
C HIS A 60 0.32 13.27 -5.00
N PHE A 61 1.49 13.68 -4.52
CA PHE A 61 2.71 12.90 -4.50
C PHE A 61 3.53 13.16 -3.24
N VAL A 62 4.41 12.24 -2.90
CA VAL A 62 5.45 12.40 -1.89
C VAL A 62 6.82 12.15 -2.52
N GLU A 63 7.76 13.03 -2.18
CA GLU A 63 9.13 13.01 -2.64
C GLU A 63 10.05 12.94 -1.43
N SER A 64 11.18 12.24 -1.56
CA SER A 64 12.20 12.24 -0.50
C SER A 64 13.07 13.49 -0.58
N ASP A 65 13.40 14.09 0.55
CA ASP A 65 14.11 15.38 0.59
C ASP A 65 15.58 15.28 0.17
N ALA A 66 16.36 14.49 0.91
CA ALA A 66 17.82 14.39 0.72
C ALA A 66 18.29 12.96 0.46
N ASP A 67 17.77 12.01 1.21
CA ASP A 67 18.16 10.60 1.11
C ASP A 67 17.20 9.79 0.23
N GLU A 68 17.70 8.65 -0.26
CA GLU A 68 17.02 7.71 -1.15
C GLU A 68 16.05 6.76 -0.41
N GLU A 69 15.48 7.24 0.70
CA GLU A 69 14.71 6.44 1.64
C GLU A 69 13.47 7.21 2.13
N LEU A 70 12.32 6.55 2.22
CA LEU A 70 11.09 7.11 2.82
C LEU A 70 10.56 6.10 3.84
N LEU A 71 10.11 6.60 4.98
CA LEU A 71 9.55 5.75 6.03
C LEU A 71 8.16 6.24 6.44
N PHE A 72 7.16 5.37 6.29
CA PHE A 72 5.79 5.64 6.69
C PHE A 72 5.47 4.85 7.94
N ASN A 73 5.03 5.52 9.00
CA ASN A 73 4.40 4.89 10.17
C ASN A 73 2.89 5.08 10.05
N ILE A 74 2.18 3.98 9.82
CA ILE A 74 0.75 3.96 9.50
C ILE A 74 0.01 3.31 10.68
N PRO A 75 -0.54 4.09 11.61
CA PRO A 75 -1.47 3.58 12.60
C PRO A 75 -2.82 3.25 11.96
N PHE A 76 -3.44 2.17 12.42
CA PHE A 76 -4.83 1.85 12.10
C PHE A 76 -5.74 2.12 13.30
N THR A 77 -6.99 2.49 13.03
CA THR A 77 -8.03 2.74 14.04
C THR A 77 -8.53 1.46 14.73
N GLY A 78 -8.04 0.30 14.30
CA GLY A 78 -8.26 -1.01 14.91
C GLY A 78 -7.39 -2.06 14.24
N ASN A 79 -7.48 -3.31 14.71
CA ASN A 79 -6.72 -4.40 14.08
C ASN A 79 -7.30 -4.72 12.71
N VAL A 80 -6.44 -4.64 11.69
CA VAL A 80 -6.77 -4.98 10.31
C VAL A 80 -6.02 -6.23 9.87
N LYS A 81 -6.50 -6.84 8.79
CA LYS A 81 -5.82 -7.93 8.10
C LYS A 81 -5.35 -7.38 6.76
N LEU A 82 -4.04 -7.33 6.56
CA LEU A 82 -3.44 -6.89 5.30
C LEU A 82 -3.32 -8.09 4.35
N LYS A 83 -3.97 -7.99 3.20
CA LYS A 83 -4.01 -8.99 2.13
C LYS A 83 -3.26 -8.53 0.90
N GLY A 84 -3.26 -7.23 0.62
CA GLY A 84 -2.69 -6.65 -0.58
C GLY A 84 -2.11 -5.27 -0.35
N ILE A 85 -1.07 -4.95 -1.11
CA ILE A 85 -0.46 -3.62 -1.17
C ILE A 85 -0.31 -3.28 -2.65
N LYS A 86 -0.92 -2.19 -3.09
CA LYS A 86 -0.72 -1.64 -4.43
C LYS A 86 0.06 -0.37 -4.33
N ILE A 87 1.13 -0.28 -5.11
CA ILE A 87 2.02 0.86 -5.12
C ILE A 87 2.14 1.30 -6.56
N SER A 88 1.88 2.59 -6.77
CA SER A 88 2.07 3.21 -8.05
C SER A 88 3.00 4.39 -7.89
N ALA A 89 4.06 4.38 -8.68
CA ALA A 89 5.08 5.43 -8.73
C ALA A 89 5.37 5.79 -10.19
N GLU A 90 6.07 6.90 -10.40
CA GLU A 90 6.43 7.32 -11.76
C GLU A 90 7.44 6.34 -12.38
N ASP A 91 7.35 6.09 -13.68
CA ASP A 91 8.33 5.29 -14.43
C ASP A 91 9.59 6.12 -14.68
N SER A 92 10.32 6.36 -13.61
CA SER A 92 11.57 7.09 -13.58
C SER A 92 12.58 6.32 -12.72
N ASP A 93 13.83 6.77 -12.69
CA ASP A 93 14.83 6.15 -11.82
C ASP A 93 14.60 6.46 -10.33
N SER A 94 13.63 7.34 -10.02
CA SER A 94 13.11 7.63 -8.68
C SER A 94 12.08 6.60 -8.18
N HIS A 95 11.85 5.51 -8.93
CA HIS A 95 10.88 4.47 -8.58
C HIS A 95 11.37 3.61 -7.40
N PRO A 96 10.57 3.40 -6.34
CA PRO A 96 10.94 2.57 -5.20
C PRO A 96 11.39 1.17 -5.63
N ALA A 97 12.61 0.74 -5.26
CA ALA A 97 13.14 -0.57 -5.67
C ALA A 97 12.84 -1.66 -4.65
N LYS A 98 12.77 -1.29 -3.37
CA LYS A 98 12.50 -2.23 -2.27
C LYS A 98 11.52 -1.63 -1.29
N LEU A 99 10.56 -2.46 -0.87
CA LEU A 99 9.66 -2.19 0.24
C LEU A 99 9.97 -3.17 1.37
N ARG A 100 10.22 -2.65 2.56
CA ARG A 100 10.30 -3.42 3.80
C ARG A 100 9.08 -3.12 4.65
N LEU A 101 8.45 -4.17 5.15
CA LEU A 101 7.29 -4.09 6.03
C LEU A 101 7.67 -4.49 7.44
N PHE A 102 7.22 -3.69 8.39
CA PHE A 102 7.32 -4.01 9.80
C PHE A 102 5.93 -3.94 10.41
N LYS A 103 5.57 -4.99 11.14
CA LYS A 103 4.26 -5.15 11.74
C LYS A 103 4.31 -4.75 13.21
N ASN A 104 3.34 -3.94 13.63
CA ASN A 104 3.08 -3.57 15.03
C ASN A 104 4.28 -2.94 15.74
N LYS A 105 5.10 -2.19 15.00
CA LYS A 105 6.20 -1.38 15.53
C LYS A 105 5.86 0.10 15.34
N PRO A 106 5.24 0.77 16.32
CA PRO A 106 4.91 2.18 16.21
C PRO A 106 6.18 3.05 16.27
N ASN A 107 6.13 4.23 15.66
CA ASN A 107 7.18 5.26 15.74
C ASN A 107 8.58 4.79 15.32
N MET A 108 8.68 3.90 14.32
CA MET A 108 9.98 3.50 13.80
C MET A 108 10.72 4.69 13.19
N THR A 109 12.03 4.69 13.38
CA THR A 109 12.99 5.63 12.78
C THR A 109 13.92 4.90 11.81
N PHE A 110 14.79 5.63 11.11
CA PHE A 110 15.75 5.02 10.18
C PHE A 110 16.78 4.13 10.88
N ASP A 111 17.10 4.37 12.16
CA ASP A 111 17.94 3.47 12.96
C ASP A 111 17.28 2.10 13.17
N ASP A 112 15.96 2.08 13.34
CA ASP A 112 15.17 0.86 13.55
C ASP A 112 15.01 0.02 12.27
N VAL A 113 15.23 0.61 11.09
CA VAL A 113 15.15 -0.09 9.79
C VAL A 113 16.24 -1.16 9.64
N SER A 114 17.27 -1.10 10.50
CA SER A 114 18.32 -2.14 10.60
C SER A 114 17.80 -3.47 11.18
N LEU A 115 16.65 -3.44 11.87
CA LEU A 115 15.98 -4.64 12.38
C LEU A 115 15.50 -5.53 11.23
N GLU A 116 15.31 -6.82 11.52
CA GLU A 116 14.72 -7.75 10.56
C GLU A 116 13.26 -7.32 10.24
N PRO A 117 12.94 -7.07 8.96
CA PRO A 117 11.58 -6.78 8.53
C PRO A 117 10.73 -8.06 8.50
N ASP A 118 9.45 -7.93 8.85
CA ASP A 118 8.49 -9.04 8.78
C ASP A 118 8.31 -9.57 7.35
N GLN A 119 8.43 -8.68 6.36
CA GLN A 119 8.43 -9.05 4.95
C GLN A 119 9.14 -8.00 4.08
N ILE A 120 9.77 -8.47 3.01
CA ILE A 120 10.43 -7.63 2.00
C ILE A 120 9.81 -7.93 0.64
N PHE A 121 9.56 -6.87 -0.13
CA PHE A 121 9.21 -6.94 -1.54
C PHE A 121 10.25 -6.22 -2.38
N GLU A 122 10.61 -6.84 -3.51
CA GLU A 122 11.31 -6.16 -4.60
C GLU A 122 10.24 -5.57 -5.51
N LEU A 123 10.23 -4.25 -5.60
CA LEU A 123 9.22 -3.51 -6.32
C LEU A 123 9.64 -3.36 -7.78
N GLN A 124 8.71 -3.66 -8.68
CA GLN A 124 8.88 -3.46 -10.11
C GLN A 124 8.32 -2.12 -10.52
N LYS A 125 8.94 -1.49 -11.54
CA LYS A 125 8.45 -0.25 -12.13
C LYS A 125 7.04 -0.45 -12.66
N ASP A 126 6.07 0.19 -12.03
CA ASP A 126 4.66 0.12 -12.42
C ASP A 126 4.01 1.50 -12.39
N SER A 127 4.06 2.16 -13.54
CA SER A 127 3.37 3.42 -13.72
C SER A 127 1.85 3.29 -13.68
N GLN A 128 1.26 2.13 -13.95
CA GLN A 128 -0.20 2.01 -14.00
C GLN A 128 -0.79 1.59 -12.65
N GLY A 129 0.03 1.15 -11.69
CA GLY A 129 -0.43 0.75 -10.36
C GLY A 129 -1.31 -0.50 -10.40
N VAL A 130 -1.05 -1.38 -11.37
CA VAL A 130 -1.74 -2.65 -11.62
C VAL A 130 -1.14 -3.77 -10.78
N LEU A 131 0.14 -3.67 -10.42
CA LEU A 131 0.83 -4.66 -9.61
C LEU A 131 0.34 -4.60 -8.16
N GLU A 132 -0.04 -5.78 -7.67
CA GLU A 132 -0.41 -6.01 -6.29
C GLU A 132 0.64 -6.89 -5.62
N TYR A 133 1.15 -6.44 -4.48
CA TYR A 133 2.08 -7.18 -3.64
C TYR A 133 1.31 -7.79 -2.48
N SER A 134 1.13 -9.11 -2.48
CA SER A 134 0.36 -9.81 -1.46
C SER A 134 1.23 -10.21 -0.26
N PRO A 135 1.04 -9.63 0.94
CA PRO A 135 1.77 -10.03 2.13
C PRO A 135 1.34 -11.40 2.62
N LYS A 136 2.20 -12.06 3.40
CA LYS A 136 1.87 -13.34 4.03
C LYS A 136 0.74 -13.10 5.03
N ILE A 137 -0.47 -13.54 4.68
CA ILE A 137 -1.67 -13.34 5.51
C ILE A 137 -1.46 -13.87 6.94
N VAL A 138 -0.74 -14.98 7.12
CA VAL A 138 -0.42 -15.53 8.45
C VAL A 138 0.33 -14.51 9.32
N THR A 139 1.28 -13.79 8.73
CA THR A 139 2.07 -12.76 9.38
C THR A 139 1.23 -11.51 9.59
N PHE A 140 0.48 -11.05 8.59
CA PHE A 140 -0.26 -9.79 8.61
C PHE A 140 -1.77 -9.94 8.89
N SER A 141 -2.15 -10.96 9.64
CA SER A 141 -3.55 -11.27 10.01
C SER A 141 -4.16 -10.31 11.04
N SER A 142 -3.32 -9.58 11.77
CA SER A 142 -3.70 -8.75 12.92
C SER A 142 -2.68 -7.61 13.07
N VAL A 143 -2.90 -6.53 12.32
CA VAL A 143 -2.02 -5.37 12.21
C VAL A 143 -2.72 -4.17 12.84
N SER A 144 -2.11 -3.55 13.85
CA SER A 144 -2.57 -2.28 14.42
C SER A 144 -1.72 -1.11 13.97
N HIS A 145 -0.44 -1.37 13.65
CA HIS A 145 0.49 -0.41 13.09
C HIS A 145 1.29 -1.08 11.99
N LEU A 146 1.44 -0.41 10.86
CA LEU A 146 2.28 -0.86 9.75
C LEU A 146 3.34 0.20 9.48
N THR A 147 4.61 -0.20 9.52
CA THR A 147 5.69 0.63 9.01
C THR A 147 6.08 0.15 7.63
N MET A 148 6.06 1.06 6.67
CA MET A 148 6.51 0.83 5.30
C MET A 148 7.78 1.63 5.06
N HIS A 149 8.89 0.94 4.83
CA HIS A 149 10.16 1.57 4.49
C HIS A 149 10.48 1.32 3.01
N PHE A 150 10.55 2.39 2.25
CA PHE A 150 10.88 2.40 0.83
C PHE A 150 12.33 2.79 0.64
N ARG A 151 13.04 2.07 -0.23
CA ARG A 151 14.44 2.36 -0.58
C ARG A 151 14.67 2.28 -2.08
N VAL A 152 15.58 3.13 -2.57
CA VAL A 152 16.04 3.23 -3.96
C VAL A 152 17.54 3.48 -4.06
N THR A 153 17.98 3.59 -5.30
CA THR A 153 19.32 3.98 -5.72
C THR A 153 19.39 5.45 -6.21
N LEU A 154 18.27 6.19 -6.25
CA LEU A 154 18.15 7.62 -6.61
C LEU A 154 16.93 8.24 -5.89
N VAL A 155 16.93 9.55 -5.59
CA VAL A 155 15.85 10.28 -4.87
C VAL A 155 14.42 9.78 -5.21
N LEU A 156 13.62 9.39 -4.21
CA LEU A 156 12.28 8.80 -4.35
C LEU A 156 11.23 9.83 -4.81
N LYS A 157 10.40 9.44 -5.78
CA LYS A 157 9.17 10.17 -6.14
C LYS A 157 7.98 9.21 -6.23
N ILE A 158 7.18 9.13 -5.18
CA ILE A 158 5.94 8.37 -5.15
C ILE A 158 4.81 9.29 -5.61
N ARG A 159 4.53 9.29 -6.92
CA ARG A 159 3.58 10.22 -7.55
C ARG A 159 2.12 9.79 -7.62
N LYS A 160 1.83 8.51 -7.44
CA LYS A 160 0.49 8.01 -7.77
C LYS A 160 -0.28 7.65 -6.51
N TYR A 161 0.02 6.55 -5.82
CA TYR A 161 -0.67 6.22 -4.58
C TYR A 161 -0.16 4.93 -3.92
N ILE A 162 -0.54 4.73 -2.65
CA ILE A 162 -0.48 3.46 -1.94
C ILE A 162 -1.92 3.05 -1.56
N ILE A 163 -2.35 1.86 -1.98
CA ILE A 163 -3.61 1.23 -1.54
C ILE A 163 -3.25 0.00 -0.71
N LEU A 164 -3.94 -0.15 0.41
CA LEU A 164 -3.83 -1.28 1.31
C LEU A 164 -5.19 -1.99 1.32
N ASP A 165 -5.18 -3.29 1.00
CA ASP A 165 -6.34 -4.19 0.92
C ASP A 165 -6.19 -5.39 1.87
#